data_AF-A0A9C8H945-F1
#
_entry.id   AF-A0A9C8H945-F1
#
_cell.length_a   1.000
_cell.length_b   1.000
_cell.length_c   1.000
_cell.angle_alpha   90.00
_cell.angle_beta   90.00
_cell.angle_gamma   90.00
#
_symmetry.space_group_name_H-M   'P 1'
#
loop_
_entity.id
_entity.type
_entity.pdbx_description
1 polymer ?
#
loop_
_entity_poly.entity_id
_entity_poly.type
_entity_poly.pdbx_seq_one_letter_code
_entity_poly.pdbx_strand_id
1 'polypeptide(L)'
;TALSPDGALAPRQAPGRGEHAGRSARAAGKPRLSPCNPPADAVDRGRTPRQEMRTRQEMRIGALAEIADIPGPRLSTAASVRARHVRPEAISAATCRSASVAAAVDCVIAVIQSAIPMARIELVDETMVRGFNLHSGTDLPESTHLFLEFHGGPAAVAEQAVAFREIADGFGVAGWQDATTTEDRNALWAMRHNAHHATGGLEPGKRTLATDVCVPISKLAEAVVEAQDLARAMGLTSAIVGHVGDGNFHCGVRVDPGDAAGMARALEFSGRLAETALRLGDTVSGEHGIGIGKQEYMAAEHGAALDWMRTLEAAFDPAGLLNPRKMLPPQG
;
A
#
# COMPACT_ATOMS: atom_id res chain seq x y z
N THR A 1 -13.44 -2.14 -69.30
CA THR A 1 -13.37 -3.60 -69.50
C THR A 1 -14.39 -4.22 -68.54
N ALA A 2 -15.44 -4.78 -69.11
CA ALA A 2 -16.58 -5.51 -68.54
C ALA A 2 -16.18 -6.66 -67.56
N LEU A 3 -17.01 -7.30 -66.74
CA LEU A 3 -18.44 -7.28 -66.33
C LEU A 3 -18.55 -8.20 -65.07
N SER A 4 -19.66 -8.09 -64.34
CA SER A 4 -20.06 -8.64 -63.01
C SER A 4 -20.35 -10.19 -62.95
N PRO A 5 -21.26 -10.74 -62.07
CA PRO A 5 -21.12 -11.14 -60.65
C PRO A 5 -21.65 -12.59 -60.34
N ASP A 6 -21.87 -12.88 -59.04
CA ASP A 6 -22.74 -13.90 -58.40
C ASP A 6 -22.27 -15.36 -58.15
N GLY A 7 -22.59 -15.86 -56.94
CA GLY A 7 -22.72 -17.30 -56.65
C GLY A 7 -22.45 -17.73 -55.19
N ALA A 8 -23.49 -17.80 -54.37
CA ALA A 8 -23.49 -18.45 -53.05
C ALA A 8 -23.67 -19.98 -53.14
N LEU A 9 -23.10 -20.77 -52.20
CA LEU A 9 -23.71 -21.94 -51.50
C LEU A 9 -22.68 -22.76 -50.66
N ALA A 10 -23.10 -23.16 -49.46
CA ALA A 10 -22.43 -23.99 -48.45
C ALA A 10 -22.55 -25.51 -48.75
N PRO A 11 -22.31 -26.49 -47.83
CA PRO A 11 -21.34 -26.66 -46.73
C PRO A 11 -20.50 -27.97 -46.91
N ARG A 12 -19.57 -28.29 -45.99
CA ARG A 12 -18.89 -29.62 -45.93
C ARG A 12 -19.15 -30.38 -44.63
N GLN A 13 -19.44 -31.66 -44.80
CA GLN A 13 -19.77 -32.70 -43.81
C GLN A 13 -18.54 -33.30 -43.11
N ALA A 14 -18.83 -33.98 -41.99
CA ALA A 14 -17.95 -34.77 -41.11
C ALA A 14 -17.37 -36.06 -41.75
N PRO A 15 -16.54 -36.79 -40.99
CA PRO A 15 -16.80 -38.23 -40.81
C PRO A 15 -16.67 -38.72 -39.35
N GLY A 16 -17.38 -39.81 -39.02
CA GLY A 16 -17.43 -40.44 -37.69
C GLY A 16 -16.81 -41.84 -37.58
N ARG A 17 -17.41 -42.64 -36.68
CA ARG A 17 -17.17 -44.05 -36.19
C ARG A 17 -16.69 -44.06 -34.73
N GLY A 18 -17.14 -44.89 -33.80
CA GLY A 18 -18.04 -46.06 -33.80
C GLY A 18 -17.84 -46.84 -32.47
N GLU A 19 -18.89 -47.48 -31.98
CA GLU A 19 -19.10 -48.07 -30.63
C GLU A 19 -18.34 -49.38 -30.32
N HIS A 20 -18.23 -49.76 -29.02
CA HIS A 20 -18.63 -51.10 -28.53
C HIS A 20 -18.84 -51.17 -27.01
N ALA A 21 -19.83 -51.97 -26.61
CA ALA A 21 -20.36 -52.19 -25.26
C ALA A 21 -19.78 -53.43 -24.57
N GLY A 22 -19.90 -53.51 -23.23
CA GLY A 22 -19.63 -54.74 -22.46
C GLY A 22 -20.12 -54.67 -21.00
N ARG A 23 -21.10 -55.49 -20.66
CA ARG A 23 -21.72 -55.67 -19.33
C ARG A 23 -20.79 -56.42 -18.36
N SER A 24 -20.99 -56.26 -17.04
CA SER A 24 -20.61 -57.28 -16.05
C SER A 24 -21.49 -57.23 -14.78
N ALA A 25 -21.68 -58.41 -14.18
CA ALA A 25 -22.68 -58.78 -13.20
C ALA A 25 -22.11 -58.93 -11.76
N ARG A 26 -23.02 -59.09 -10.79
CA ARG A 26 -22.79 -59.33 -9.35
C ARG A 26 -22.11 -60.68 -9.05
N ALA A 27 -21.31 -60.73 -7.98
CA ALA A 27 -21.18 -61.88 -7.05
C ALA A 27 -20.53 -61.46 -5.71
N ALA A 28 -20.75 -62.24 -4.65
CA ALA A 28 -20.61 -61.91 -3.23
C ALA A 28 -19.38 -62.56 -2.54
N GLY A 29 -18.96 -62.02 -1.37
CA GLY A 29 -18.53 -62.83 -0.21
C GLY A 29 -17.12 -62.67 0.43
N LYS A 30 -17.09 -62.00 1.61
CA LYS A 30 -16.25 -62.20 2.85
C LYS A 30 -14.71 -62.02 2.82
N PRO A 31 -14.00 -61.80 3.98
CA PRO A 31 -14.43 -61.53 5.36
C PRO A 31 -13.90 -60.20 5.98
N ARG A 32 -14.46 -59.82 7.13
CA ARG A 32 -13.99 -58.70 7.97
C ARG A 32 -12.65 -59.06 8.64
N LEU A 33 -11.65 -58.20 8.50
CA LEU A 33 -10.50 -58.09 9.40
C LEU A 33 -10.71 -56.86 10.28
N SER A 34 -10.72 -57.07 11.59
CA SER A 34 -10.71 -55.99 12.59
C SER A 34 -9.45 -55.14 12.43
N PRO A 35 -9.54 -53.81 12.30
CA PRO A 35 -8.38 -52.97 12.53
C PRO A 35 -8.20 -52.81 14.05
N CYS A 36 -7.07 -53.28 14.57
CA CYS A 36 -6.52 -52.74 15.81
C CYS A 36 -6.39 -51.22 15.64
N ASN A 37 -7.11 -50.45 16.45
CA ASN A 37 -6.87 -49.02 16.55
C ASN A 37 -5.51 -48.79 17.22
N PRO A 38 -4.55 -48.09 16.59
CA PRO A 38 -3.50 -47.43 17.34
C PRO A 38 -4.11 -46.26 18.14
N PRO A 39 -3.48 -45.83 19.25
CA PRO A 39 -4.00 -44.75 20.08
C PRO A 39 -4.13 -43.47 19.24
N ALA A 40 -5.20 -42.72 19.51
CA ALA A 40 -5.44 -41.43 18.88
C ALA A 40 -4.32 -40.46 19.26
N ASP A 41 -3.35 -40.28 18.35
CA ASP A 41 -2.57 -39.05 18.32
C ASP A 41 -3.58 -37.93 18.07
N ALA A 42 -3.83 -37.16 19.12
CA ALA A 42 -4.58 -35.93 19.04
C ALA A 42 -3.80 -34.98 18.14
N VAL A 43 -4.13 -34.99 16.84
CA VAL A 43 -3.84 -33.87 15.95
C VAL A 43 -4.52 -32.67 16.61
N ASP A 44 -3.74 -31.79 17.22
CA ASP A 44 -4.19 -30.50 17.70
C ASP A 44 -4.73 -29.74 16.49
N ARG A 45 -6.04 -29.84 16.28
CA ARG A 45 -6.75 -29.05 15.29
C ARG A 45 -6.77 -27.65 15.86
N GLY A 46 -5.77 -26.85 15.48
CA GLY A 46 -5.55 -25.49 15.99
C GLY A 46 -6.87 -24.76 16.25
N ARG A 47 -6.98 -24.17 17.45
CA ARG A 47 -8.21 -23.47 17.84
C ARG A 47 -8.51 -22.36 16.84
N THR A 48 -9.77 -22.25 16.42
CA THR A 48 -10.28 -21.11 15.65
C THR A 48 -11.14 -20.24 16.56
N PRO A 49 -10.59 -19.17 17.17
CA PRO A 49 -11.42 -18.18 17.84
C PRO A 49 -12.34 -17.52 16.81
N ARG A 50 -13.66 -17.55 17.05
CA ARG A 50 -14.63 -16.83 16.21
C ARG A 50 -15.03 -15.55 16.91
N GLN A 51 -14.73 -14.42 16.28
CA GLN A 51 -15.17 -13.11 16.73
C GLN A 51 -15.67 -12.29 15.54
N GLU A 52 -16.92 -12.52 15.15
CA GLU A 52 -17.63 -11.70 14.16
C GLU A 52 -18.44 -10.64 14.90
N MET A 53 -17.87 -9.45 15.09
CA MET A 53 -18.63 -8.31 15.63
C MET A 53 -19.54 -7.74 14.54
N ARG A 54 -20.86 -7.87 14.73
CA ARG A 54 -21.87 -7.42 13.75
C ARG A 54 -22.59 -6.12 14.15
N THR A 55 -22.37 -5.61 15.36
CA THR A 55 -23.09 -4.46 15.89
C THR A 55 -22.17 -3.37 16.43
N ARG A 56 -22.62 -2.10 16.36
CA ARG A 56 -21.83 -0.91 16.76
C ARG A 56 -21.52 -0.83 18.26
N GLN A 57 -22.09 -1.70 19.10
CA GLN A 57 -22.10 -1.54 20.55
C GLN A 57 -21.78 -2.85 21.28
N GLU A 58 -20.93 -3.70 20.70
CA GLU A 58 -20.34 -4.84 21.41
C GLU A 58 -19.08 -4.40 22.18
N MET A 59 -19.27 -3.76 23.34
CA MET A 59 -18.22 -3.55 24.35
C MET A 59 -17.93 -4.86 25.11
N ARG A 60 -17.64 -5.95 24.40
CA ARG A 60 -17.10 -7.18 24.97
C ARG A 60 -15.99 -7.68 24.05
N ILE A 61 -14.75 -7.52 24.55
CA ILE A 61 -13.49 -8.03 23.97
C ILE A 61 -13.09 -7.34 22.64
N GLY A 62 -13.03 -6.00 22.60
CA GLY A 62 -12.41 -5.29 21.47
C GLY A 62 -10.90 -5.58 21.30
N ALA A 63 -10.22 -6.00 22.38
CA ALA A 63 -8.78 -6.15 22.41
C ALA A 63 -8.21 -7.30 21.53
N LEU A 64 -8.96 -8.37 21.29
CA LEU A 64 -8.41 -9.52 20.54
C LEU A 64 -8.35 -9.29 19.03
N ALA A 65 -9.28 -8.50 18.47
CA ALA A 65 -9.26 -8.15 17.05
C ALA A 65 -8.12 -7.15 16.74
N GLU A 66 -7.90 -6.16 17.63
CA GLU A 66 -6.77 -5.22 17.52
C GLU A 66 -5.42 -5.95 17.63
N ILE A 67 -5.33 -7.00 18.45
CA ILE A 67 -4.14 -7.88 18.54
C ILE A 67 -3.97 -8.77 17.28
N ALA A 68 -5.04 -9.02 16.51
CA ALA A 68 -5.01 -9.84 15.30
C ALA A 68 -4.51 -9.07 14.06
N ASP A 69 -4.52 -7.73 14.08
CA ASP A 69 -4.01 -6.87 12.99
C ASP A 69 -2.48 -6.66 13.02
N ILE A 70 -1.78 -7.27 13.98
CA ILE A 70 -0.31 -7.25 14.04
C ILE A 70 0.24 -8.00 12.79
N PRO A 71 1.15 -7.41 11.98
CA PRO A 71 1.73 -8.08 10.82
C PRO A 71 2.49 -9.36 11.20
N GLY A 72 1.83 -10.51 11.04
CA GLY A 72 2.25 -11.84 11.51
C GLY A 72 1.27 -12.41 12.55
N PRO A 73 1.54 -13.55 13.17
CA PRO A 73 1.85 -14.81 12.56
C PRO A 73 0.56 -15.63 12.28
N ARG A 74 -0.62 -15.04 12.52
CA ARG A 74 -1.91 -15.73 12.47
C ARG A 74 -2.55 -15.71 11.09
N LEU A 75 -3.34 -16.75 10.80
CA LEU A 75 -4.15 -16.81 9.59
C LEU A 75 -5.52 -16.19 9.86
N SER A 76 -5.73 -14.97 9.38
CA SER A 76 -7.06 -14.37 9.30
C SER A 76 -7.86 -15.07 8.19
N THR A 77 -8.93 -15.76 8.57
CA THR A 77 -9.78 -16.55 7.63
C THR A 77 -11.08 -15.84 7.24
N ALA A 78 -11.47 -14.82 8.01
CA ALA A 78 -12.62 -13.97 7.74
C ALA A 78 -12.41 -12.59 8.39
N ALA A 79 -12.94 -11.55 7.75
CA ALA A 79 -12.93 -10.19 8.28
C ALA A 79 -14.32 -9.57 8.12
N SER A 80 -14.75 -8.79 9.12
CA SER A 80 -15.95 -7.96 9.03
C SER A 80 -15.50 -6.51 8.91
N VAL A 81 -15.75 -5.89 7.75
CA VAL A 81 -15.34 -4.51 7.47
C VAL A 81 -16.55 -3.59 7.53
N ARG A 82 -16.41 -2.45 8.20
CA ARG A 82 -17.44 -1.42 8.17
C ARG A 82 -17.41 -0.69 6.83
N ALA A 83 -18.31 -1.07 5.92
CA ALA A 83 -18.61 -0.24 4.76
C ALA A 83 -19.21 1.10 5.23
N ARG A 84 -18.60 2.22 4.86
CA ARG A 84 -19.29 3.52 4.95
C ARG A 84 -20.31 3.55 3.80
N HIS A 85 -21.60 3.52 4.15
CA HIS A 85 -22.71 3.28 3.21
C HIS A 85 -23.13 4.52 2.39
N VAL A 86 -22.32 5.58 2.37
CA VAL A 86 -22.67 6.82 1.67
C VAL A 86 -21.57 7.11 0.66
N ARG A 87 -21.85 6.83 -0.62
CA ARG A 87 -21.07 7.40 -1.71
C ARG A 87 -21.25 8.93 -1.62
N PRO A 88 -20.18 9.72 -1.60
CA PRO A 88 -20.31 11.17 -1.54
C PRO A 88 -21.13 11.67 -2.74
N GLU A 89 -21.95 12.69 -2.52
CA GLU A 89 -22.81 13.27 -3.56
C GLU A 89 -21.98 13.93 -4.67
N ALA A 90 -20.86 14.54 -4.28
CA ALA A 90 -19.86 15.15 -5.15
C ALA A 90 -18.45 14.72 -4.76
N ILE A 91 -17.61 14.53 -5.78
CA ILE A 91 -16.17 14.30 -5.67
C ILE A 91 -15.50 15.25 -6.68
N SER A 92 -14.54 16.04 -6.22
CA SER A 92 -13.60 16.72 -7.11
C SER A 92 -12.18 16.31 -6.76
N ALA A 93 -11.31 16.29 -7.76
CA ALA A 93 -9.88 16.19 -7.56
C ALA A 93 -9.19 17.34 -8.28
N ALA A 94 -7.97 17.64 -7.87
CA ALA A 94 -7.14 18.64 -8.52
C ALA A 94 -5.66 18.32 -8.35
N THR A 95 -4.84 18.93 -9.18
CA THR A 95 -3.40 19.01 -8.96
C THR A 95 -2.99 20.47 -8.80
N CYS A 96 -1.96 20.71 -8.01
CA CYS A 96 -1.24 21.97 -7.97
C CYS A 96 0.23 21.67 -7.75
N ARG A 97 1.10 22.66 -7.95
CA ARG A 97 2.55 22.47 -7.94
C ARG A 97 3.27 23.56 -7.20
N SER A 98 4.45 23.21 -6.72
CA SER A 98 5.37 24.10 -6.00
C SER A 98 6.76 23.99 -6.61
N ALA A 99 7.52 25.09 -6.52
CA ALA A 99 8.93 25.07 -6.87
C ALA A 99 9.80 24.30 -5.85
N SER A 100 9.30 24.03 -4.65
CA SER A 100 10.01 23.27 -3.62
C SER A 100 9.09 22.34 -2.85
N VAL A 101 9.66 21.22 -2.39
CA VAL A 101 8.95 20.26 -1.53
C VAL A 101 8.58 20.85 -0.18
N ALA A 102 9.45 21.70 0.39
CA ALA A 102 9.20 22.39 1.65
C ALA A 102 7.92 23.24 1.58
N ALA A 103 7.80 24.12 0.57
CA ALA A 103 6.62 24.97 0.41
C ALA A 103 5.33 24.18 0.15
N ALA A 104 5.42 23.05 -0.59
CA ALA A 104 4.27 22.17 -0.78
C ALA A 104 3.81 21.56 0.55
N VAL A 105 4.73 21.05 1.36
CA VAL A 105 4.41 20.43 2.65
C VAL A 105 3.97 21.47 3.69
N ASP A 106 4.58 22.65 3.73
CA ASP A 106 4.14 23.74 4.62
C ASP A 106 2.70 24.18 4.31
N CYS A 107 2.32 24.21 3.03
CA CYS A 107 0.94 24.40 2.60
C CYS A 107 0.02 23.29 3.16
N VAL A 108 0.42 22.02 3.08
CA VAL A 108 -0.34 20.89 3.64
C VAL A 108 -0.54 21.06 5.15
N ILE A 109 0.51 21.42 5.88
CA ILE A 109 0.46 21.66 7.33
C ILE A 109 -0.58 22.74 7.64
N ALA A 110 -0.56 23.87 6.91
CA ALA A 110 -1.50 24.97 7.11
C ALA A 110 -2.95 24.58 6.78
N VAL A 111 -3.17 23.79 5.71
CA VAL A 111 -4.49 23.28 5.32
C VAL A 111 -5.08 22.39 6.42
N ILE A 112 -4.27 21.47 6.97
CA ILE A 112 -4.69 20.56 8.04
C ILE A 112 -4.98 21.33 9.34
N GLN A 113 -4.13 22.30 9.69
CA GLN A 113 -4.35 23.18 10.85
C GLN A 113 -5.58 24.07 10.72
N SER A 114 -5.98 24.37 9.48
CA SER A 114 -7.21 25.12 9.17
C SER A 114 -8.46 24.23 9.16
N ALA A 115 -8.31 22.93 9.45
CA ALA A 115 -9.39 21.94 9.49
C ALA A 115 -10.23 21.86 8.21
N ILE A 116 -9.61 22.15 7.04
CA ILE A 116 -10.26 21.93 5.75
C ILE A 116 -10.43 20.41 5.57
N PRO A 117 -11.65 19.90 5.37
CA PRO A 117 -11.86 18.47 5.17
C PRO A 117 -11.24 18.02 3.83
N MET A 118 -10.12 17.30 3.92
CA MET A 118 -9.46 16.67 2.77
C MET A 118 -9.90 15.20 2.70
N ALA A 119 -10.32 14.75 1.51
CA ALA A 119 -10.52 13.32 1.29
C ALA A 119 -9.20 12.63 0.96
N ARG A 120 -8.32 13.32 0.21
CA ARG A 120 -6.93 12.92 -0.07
C ARG A 120 -6.06 14.16 -0.24
N ILE A 121 -4.81 14.06 0.21
CA ILE A 121 -3.77 15.05 -0.07
C ILE A 121 -2.45 14.31 -0.18
N GLU A 122 -1.97 14.20 -1.42
CA GLU A 122 -0.79 13.41 -1.78
C GLU A 122 0.33 14.31 -2.27
N LEU A 123 1.54 14.09 -1.79
CA LEU A 123 2.74 14.70 -2.32
C LEU A 123 3.36 13.79 -3.38
N VAL A 124 3.85 14.38 -4.46
CA VAL A 124 4.76 13.72 -5.41
C VAL A 124 5.90 14.69 -5.75
N ASP A 125 7.14 14.24 -5.61
CA ASP A 125 8.30 15.09 -5.92
C ASP A 125 8.61 15.16 -7.42
N GLU A 126 9.53 16.04 -7.80
CA GLU A 126 9.92 16.25 -9.19
C GLU A 126 10.44 14.96 -9.86
N THR A 127 11.14 14.12 -9.09
CA THR A 127 11.67 12.84 -9.57
C THR A 127 10.53 11.86 -9.85
N MET A 128 9.51 11.82 -8.99
CA MET A 128 8.32 11.01 -9.23
C MET A 128 7.52 11.49 -10.44
N VAL A 129 7.36 12.80 -10.62
CA VAL A 129 6.66 13.36 -11.80
C VAL A 129 7.34 12.96 -13.10
N ARG A 130 8.68 13.03 -13.15
CA ARG A 130 9.45 12.48 -14.28
C ARG A 130 9.17 10.98 -14.49
N GLY A 131 9.09 10.20 -13.41
CA GLY A 131 8.71 8.79 -13.45
C GLY A 131 7.33 8.56 -14.08
N PHE A 132 6.33 9.38 -13.72
CA PHE A 132 4.99 9.33 -14.32
C PHE A 132 5.03 9.65 -15.82
N ASN A 133 5.72 10.71 -16.22
CA ASN A 133 5.86 11.10 -17.63
C ASN A 133 6.49 9.97 -18.45
N LEU A 134 7.55 9.33 -17.94
CA LEU A 134 8.21 8.21 -18.61
C LEU A 134 7.35 6.95 -18.69
N HIS A 135 6.54 6.67 -17.66
CA HIS A 135 5.76 5.44 -17.56
C HIS A 135 4.40 5.51 -18.27
N SER A 136 3.71 6.63 -18.13
CA SER A 136 2.33 6.82 -18.57
C SER A 136 2.21 7.77 -19.77
N GLY A 137 3.33 8.35 -20.24
CA GLY A 137 3.33 9.28 -21.38
C GLY A 137 2.63 10.60 -21.09
N THR A 138 2.55 11.00 -19.83
CA THR A 138 2.01 12.31 -19.42
C THR A 138 3.01 13.44 -19.71
N ASP A 139 2.52 14.67 -19.66
CA ASP A 139 3.29 15.91 -19.90
C ASP A 139 3.27 16.83 -18.68
N LEU A 140 3.22 16.26 -17.47
CA LEU A 140 3.22 17.03 -16.23
C LEU A 140 4.53 17.81 -16.08
N PRO A 141 4.50 19.09 -15.66
CA PRO A 141 5.73 19.84 -15.39
C PRO A 141 6.57 19.15 -14.32
N GLU A 142 7.85 18.87 -14.59
CA GLU A 142 8.75 18.20 -13.61
C GLU A 142 9.09 19.14 -12.44
N SER A 143 8.20 19.18 -11.46
CA SER A 143 8.24 19.98 -10.24
C SER A 143 7.44 19.25 -9.16
N THR A 144 7.58 19.65 -7.89
CA THR A 144 6.79 19.05 -6.81
C THR A 144 5.30 19.31 -7.05
N HIS A 145 4.47 18.27 -7.00
CA HIS A 145 3.01 18.38 -7.09
C HIS A 145 2.32 17.93 -5.81
N LEU A 146 1.16 18.53 -5.55
CA LEU A 146 0.15 18.01 -4.64
C LEU A 146 -1.04 17.50 -5.46
N PHE A 147 -1.48 16.27 -5.19
CA PHE A 147 -2.74 15.74 -5.73
C PHE A 147 -3.79 15.73 -4.63
N LEU A 148 -4.95 16.31 -4.92
CA LEU A 148 -5.98 16.64 -3.94
C LEU A 148 -7.27 15.92 -4.30
N GLU A 149 -8.02 15.47 -3.29
CA GLU A 149 -9.40 15.03 -3.45
C GLU A 149 -10.29 15.61 -2.35
N PHE A 150 -11.50 15.98 -2.73
CA PHE A 150 -12.53 16.56 -1.87
C PHE A 150 -13.83 15.77 -2.03
N HIS A 151 -14.45 15.39 -0.91
CA HIS A 151 -15.71 14.64 -0.87
C HIS A 151 -16.76 15.43 -0.09
N GLY A 152 -18.01 15.42 -0.56
CA GLY A 152 -19.11 16.05 0.17
C GLY A 152 -20.33 16.29 -0.72
N GLY A 153 -21.13 17.30 -0.35
CA GLY A 153 -22.11 17.90 -1.27
C GLY A 153 -21.42 18.86 -2.25
N PRO A 154 -22.04 19.19 -3.40
CA PRO A 154 -21.44 20.08 -4.41
C PRO A 154 -20.93 21.41 -3.86
N ALA A 155 -21.70 22.05 -2.97
CA ALA A 155 -21.32 23.32 -2.34
C ALA A 155 -20.10 23.18 -1.42
N ALA A 156 -20.09 22.13 -0.58
CA ALA A 156 -18.99 21.87 0.34
C ALA A 156 -17.68 21.57 -0.40
N VAL A 157 -17.74 20.77 -1.47
CA VAL A 157 -16.57 20.46 -2.30
C VAL A 157 -16.01 21.72 -2.97
N ALA A 158 -16.88 22.61 -3.48
CA ALA A 158 -16.45 23.87 -4.06
C ALA A 158 -15.81 24.80 -3.02
N GLU A 159 -16.41 24.91 -1.83
CA GLU A 159 -15.90 25.71 -0.71
C GLU A 159 -14.54 25.20 -0.22
N GLN A 160 -14.38 23.89 -0.04
CA GLN A 160 -13.11 23.26 0.35
C GLN A 160 -11.99 23.56 -0.65
N ALA A 161 -12.27 23.46 -1.95
CA ALA A 161 -11.30 23.76 -3.00
C ALA A 161 -10.91 25.25 -3.04
N VAL A 162 -11.87 26.16 -2.79
CA VAL A 162 -11.58 27.61 -2.67
C VAL A 162 -10.68 27.87 -1.46
N ALA A 163 -11.07 27.36 -0.28
CA ALA A 163 -10.31 27.56 0.95
C ALA A 163 -8.89 26.97 0.85
N PHE A 164 -8.72 25.82 0.20
CA PHE A 164 -7.40 25.26 -0.07
C PHE A 164 -6.55 26.22 -0.90
N ARG A 165 -7.11 26.76 -2.00
CA ARG A 165 -6.38 27.66 -2.90
C ARG A 165 -5.95 28.95 -2.21
N GLU A 166 -6.81 29.52 -1.36
CA GLU A 166 -6.48 30.72 -0.58
C GLU A 166 -5.27 30.50 0.33
N ILE A 167 -5.16 29.32 0.95
CA ILE A 167 -3.97 28.95 1.74
C ILE A 167 -2.77 28.73 0.81
N ALA A 168 -2.95 27.99 -0.29
CA ALA A 168 -1.91 27.64 -1.26
C ALA A 168 -1.18 28.87 -1.83
N ASP A 169 -1.93 29.95 -2.09
CA ASP A 169 -1.38 31.23 -2.55
C ASP A 169 -0.33 31.81 -1.57
N GLY A 170 -0.53 31.63 -0.27
CA GLY A 170 0.40 32.07 0.77
C GLY A 170 1.74 31.31 0.80
N PHE A 171 1.80 30.13 0.18
CA PHE A 171 2.99 29.28 0.13
C PHE A 171 3.62 29.23 -1.28
N GLY A 172 3.11 30.01 -2.23
CA GLY A 172 3.59 29.98 -3.62
C GLY A 172 3.28 28.67 -4.35
N VAL A 173 2.28 27.93 -3.87
CA VAL A 173 1.74 26.76 -4.57
C VAL A 173 0.80 27.27 -5.66
N ALA A 174 1.06 26.89 -6.90
CA ALA A 174 0.41 27.46 -8.08
C ALA A 174 0.02 26.37 -9.09
N GLY A 175 -0.51 26.80 -10.24
CA GLY A 175 -0.72 25.89 -11.36
C GLY A 175 -1.83 24.88 -11.13
N TRP A 176 -2.91 25.32 -10.48
CA TRP A 176 -4.13 24.55 -10.25
C TRP A 176 -4.68 23.95 -11.54
N GLN A 177 -4.96 22.66 -11.53
CA GLN A 177 -5.64 21.94 -12.60
C GLN A 177 -6.74 21.09 -12.02
N ASP A 178 -7.97 21.34 -12.45
CA ASP A 178 -9.14 20.57 -12.02
C ASP A 178 -9.22 19.22 -12.74
N ALA A 179 -9.54 18.17 -11.99
CA ALA A 179 -9.98 16.88 -12.48
C ALA A 179 -11.42 16.66 -11.99
N THR A 180 -12.38 17.23 -12.72
CA THR A 180 -13.81 17.25 -12.30
C THR A 180 -14.63 16.14 -12.93
N THR A 181 -14.22 15.61 -14.09
CA THR A 181 -14.88 14.44 -14.69
C THR A 181 -14.48 13.16 -13.97
N THR A 182 -15.30 12.11 -14.09
CA THR A 182 -14.96 10.84 -13.44
C THR A 182 -13.73 10.20 -14.08
N GLU A 183 -13.60 10.36 -15.39
CA GLU A 183 -12.50 9.89 -16.21
C GLU A 183 -11.18 10.56 -15.79
N ASP A 184 -11.15 11.89 -15.65
CA ASP A 184 -9.95 12.63 -15.24
C ASP A 184 -9.51 12.25 -13.82
N ARG A 185 -10.47 12.14 -12.88
CA ARG A 185 -10.18 11.67 -11.52
C ARG A 185 -9.60 10.26 -11.52
N ASN A 186 -10.22 9.35 -12.27
CA ASN A 186 -9.75 7.98 -12.37
C ASN A 186 -8.34 7.92 -12.98
N ALA A 187 -8.04 8.74 -13.99
CA ALA A 187 -6.71 8.82 -14.59
C ALA A 187 -5.67 9.35 -13.61
N LEU A 188 -5.96 10.45 -12.90
CA LEU A 188 -5.09 11.03 -11.87
C LEU A 188 -4.75 10.00 -10.78
N TRP A 189 -5.77 9.32 -10.26
CA TRP A 189 -5.56 8.33 -9.21
C TRP A 189 -4.91 7.05 -9.73
N ALA A 190 -5.23 6.60 -10.96
CA ALA A 190 -4.53 5.48 -11.57
C ALA A 190 -3.03 5.78 -11.71
N MET A 191 -2.65 6.98 -12.11
CA MET A 191 -1.25 7.41 -12.15
C MET A 191 -0.61 7.34 -10.75
N ARG A 192 -1.22 7.96 -9.74
CA ARG A 192 -0.70 7.94 -8.35
C ARG A 192 -0.58 6.54 -7.75
N HIS A 193 -1.55 5.66 -7.96
CA HIS A 193 -1.50 4.28 -7.47
C HIS A 193 -0.42 3.44 -8.17
N ASN A 194 -0.06 3.80 -9.41
CA ASN A 194 1.02 3.15 -10.15
C ASN A 194 2.41 3.76 -9.90
N ALA A 195 2.59 4.61 -8.87
CA ALA A 195 3.87 5.25 -8.54
C ALA A 195 5.05 4.27 -8.39
N HIS A 196 4.82 3.09 -7.79
CA HIS A 196 5.86 2.06 -7.68
C HIS A 196 6.35 1.59 -9.06
N HIS A 197 5.42 1.33 -9.98
CA HIS A 197 5.72 0.93 -11.35
C HIS A 197 6.35 2.08 -12.15
N ALA A 198 5.85 3.30 -11.97
CA ALA A 198 6.36 4.50 -12.64
C ALA A 198 7.79 4.85 -12.22
N THR A 199 8.13 4.63 -10.95
CA THR A 199 9.52 4.70 -10.46
C THR A 199 10.44 3.75 -11.25
N GLY A 200 9.90 2.66 -11.81
CA GLY A 200 10.58 1.75 -12.75
C GLY A 200 11.17 2.44 -13.98
N GLY A 201 10.45 3.44 -14.52
CA GLY A 201 10.83 4.15 -15.74
C GLY A 201 12.06 5.04 -15.59
N LEU A 202 12.40 5.45 -14.36
CA LEU A 202 13.54 6.32 -14.08
C LEU A 202 14.88 5.66 -14.41
N GLU A 203 15.03 4.38 -14.10
CA GLU A 203 16.22 3.60 -14.40
C GLU A 203 15.82 2.17 -14.80
N PRO A 204 15.56 1.93 -16.11
CA PRO A 204 15.18 0.63 -16.62
C PRO A 204 16.21 -0.46 -16.29
N GLY A 205 15.74 -1.65 -15.93
CA GLY A 205 16.60 -2.79 -15.56
C GLY A 205 16.94 -2.87 -14.06
N LYS A 206 16.93 -1.74 -13.34
CA LYS A 206 17.08 -1.73 -11.87
C LYS A 206 15.81 -2.21 -11.16
N ARG A 207 15.92 -2.49 -9.85
CA ARG A 207 14.82 -2.76 -8.92
C ARG A 207 14.47 -1.51 -8.11
N THR A 208 13.31 -1.52 -7.46
CA THR A 208 12.91 -0.49 -6.49
C THR A 208 13.05 -1.05 -5.08
N LEU A 209 13.85 -0.38 -4.26
CA LEU A 209 13.77 -0.51 -2.82
C LEU A 209 12.76 0.52 -2.32
N ALA A 210 11.63 0.04 -1.80
CA ALA A 210 10.60 0.90 -1.21
C ALA A 210 10.90 1.13 0.27
N THR A 211 10.79 2.38 0.69
CA THR A 211 10.83 2.79 2.10
C THR A 211 9.45 3.26 2.53
N ASP A 212 9.24 3.41 3.84
CA ASP A 212 7.96 3.79 4.43
C ASP A 212 8.22 4.24 5.86
N VAL A 213 7.92 5.50 6.17
CA VAL A 213 8.03 6.09 7.51
C VAL A 213 6.88 7.08 7.74
N CYS A 214 6.53 7.30 9.00
CA CYS A 214 5.69 8.43 9.39
C CYS A 214 6.50 9.41 10.22
N VAL A 215 6.10 10.67 10.15
CA VAL A 215 6.57 11.74 11.05
C VAL A 215 5.39 12.60 11.44
N PRO A 216 5.47 13.34 12.57
CA PRO A 216 4.40 14.25 12.93
C PRO A 216 4.23 15.25 11.78
N ILE A 217 2.97 15.54 11.40
CA ILE A 217 2.65 16.39 10.24
C ILE A 217 3.40 17.73 10.31
N SER A 218 3.54 18.32 11.50
CA SER A 218 4.28 19.57 11.74
C SER A 218 5.79 19.50 11.49
N LYS A 219 6.34 18.29 11.29
CA LYS A 219 7.75 17.98 11.00
C LYS A 219 7.94 17.34 9.63
N LEU A 220 6.88 17.19 8.85
CA LEU A 220 6.92 16.51 7.56
C LEU A 220 7.82 17.23 6.54
N ALA A 221 7.81 18.58 6.54
CA ALA A 221 8.67 19.35 5.64
C ALA A 221 10.16 19.10 5.93
N GLU A 222 10.54 19.07 7.21
CA GLU A 222 11.91 18.74 7.66
C GLU A 222 12.33 17.36 7.16
N ALA A 223 11.50 16.34 7.40
CA ALA A 223 11.81 14.95 7.05
C ALA A 223 11.93 14.71 5.54
N VAL A 224 11.01 15.28 4.74
CA VAL A 224 11.02 15.08 3.28
C VAL A 224 12.19 15.82 2.63
N VAL A 225 12.53 17.03 3.10
CA VAL A 225 13.72 17.76 2.62
C VAL A 225 15.00 16.99 2.97
N GLU A 226 15.10 16.50 4.21
CA GLU A 226 16.25 15.68 4.65
C GLU A 226 16.39 14.42 3.78
N ALA A 227 15.27 13.75 3.45
CA ALA A 227 15.26 12.60 2.57
C ALA A 227 15.74 12.93 1.14
N GLN A 228 15.27 14.04 0.55
CA GLN A 228 15.73 14.48 -0.78
C GLN A 228 17.22 14.81 -0.78
N ASP A 229 17.70 15.57 0.20
CA ASP A 229 19.10 15.96 0.32
C ASP A 229 20.00 14.75 0.56
N LEU A 230 19.55 13.80 1.37
CA LEU A 230 20.27 12.57 1.64
C LEU A 230 20.40 11.72 0.38
N ALA A 231 19.30 11.51 -0.37
CA ALA A 231 19.34 10.76 -1.61
C ALA A 231 20.31 11.38 -2.62
N ARG A 232 20.30 12.72 -2.75
CA ARG A 232 21.24 13.48 -3.59
C ARG A 232 22.69 13.30 -3.13
N ALA A 233 22.96 13.49 -1.84
CA ALA A 233 24.31 13.37 -1.27
C ALA A 233 24.90 11.96 -1.43
N MET A 234 24.04 10.94 -1.34
CA MET A 234 24.43 9.54 -1.52
C MET A 234 24.48 9.12 -3.00
N GLY A 235 24.12 9.98 -3.95
CA GLY A 235 24.08 9.67 -5.37
C GLY A 235 23.09 8.55 -5.72
N LEU A 236 21.91 8.61 -5.11
CA LEU A 236 20.80 7.67 -5.31
C LEU A 236 19.69 8.31 -6.13
N THR A 237 19.15 7.58 -7.10
CA THR A 237 17.90 7.96 -7.75
C THR A 237 16.75 7.52 -6.86
N SER A 238 16.05 8.48 -6.26
CA SER A 238 14.91 8.23 -5.37
C SER A 238 13.75 9.13 -5.75
N ALA A 239 12.57 8.53 -5.95
CA ALA A 239 11.31 9.25 -6.12
C ALA A 239 10.56 9.30 -4.79
N ILE A 240 9.90 10.41 -4.48
CA ILE A 240 9.11 10.56 -3.26
C ILE A 240 7.63 10.65 -3.58
N VAL A 241 6.83 9.85 -2.88
CA VAL A 241 5.39 10.00 -2.77
C VAL A 241 4.98 10.02 -1.31
N GLY A 242 3.91 10.72 -0.95
CA GLY A 242 3.46 10.70 0.44
C GLY A 242 1.97 10.93 0.62
N HIS A 243 1.40 10.16 1.52
CA HIS A 243 0.10 10.39 2.14
C HIS A 243 0.24 11.50 3.18
N VAL A 244 0.53 12.72 2.71
CA VAL A 244 1.00 13.83 3.55
C VAL A 244 -0.08 14.38 4.48
N GLY A 245 -1.34 13.98 4.27
CA GLY A 245 -2.44 14.19 5.21
C GLY A 245 -2.26 13.47 6.55
N ASP A 246 -1.53 12.36 6.53
CA ASP A 246 -1.34 11.47 7.68
C ASP A 246 0.11 11.47 8.20
N GLY A 247 0.99 12.32 7.63
CA GLY A 247 2.41 12.39 7.99
C GLY A 247 3.27 11.27 7.39
N ASN A 248 2.71 10.46 6.49
CA ASN A 248 3.38 9.30 5.90
C ASN A 248 4.00 9.62 4.52
N PHE A 249 5.24 9.16 4.29
CA PHE A 249 5.88 9.24 2.99
C PHE A 249 6.79 8.06 2.68
N HIS A 250 7.04 7.88 1.39
CA HIS A 250 7.81 6.79 0.81
C HIS A 250 8.86 7.34 -0.12
N CYS A 251 10.08 6.81 0.00
CA CYS A 251 11.13 6.97 -0.99
C CYS A 251 11.28 5.65 -1.78
N GLY A 252 11.08 5.72 -3.10
CA GLY A 252 11.32 4.63 -4.03
C GLY A 252 12.73 4.72 -4.63
N VAL A 253 13.69 4.03 -4.02
CA VAL A 253 15.10 4.08 -4.41
C VAL A 253 15.40 3.07 -5.51
N ARG A 254 16.07 3.50 -6.58
CA ARG A 254 16.48 2.63 -7.69
C ARG A 254 17.79 1.93 -7.35
N VAL A 255 17.78 0.60 -7.38
CA VAL A 255 18.93 -0.23 -6.99
C VAL A 255 19.24 -1.30 -8.03
N ASP A 256 20.52 -1.55 -8.28
CA ASP A 256 20.99 -2.68 -9.06
C ASP A 256 21.45 -3.79 -8.10
N PRO A 257 20.79 -4.97 -8.06
CA PRO A 257 21.23 -6.09 -7.23
C PRO A 257 22.65 -6.59 -7.53
N GLY A 258 23.20 -6.30 -8.71
CA GLY A 258 24.58 -6.62 -9.07
C GLY A 258 25.61 -5.63 -8.53
N ASP A 259 25.19 -4.45 -8.07
CA ASP A 259 26.05 -3.41 -7.49
C ASP A 259 25.98 -3.44 -5.96
N ALA A 260 26.91 -4.18 -5.34
CA ALA A 260 26.98 -4.30 -3.88
C ALA A 260 27.17 -2.96 -3.17
N ALA A 261 27.92 -2.01 -3.76
CA ALA A 261 28.14 -0.69 -3.17
C ALA A 261 26.90 0.19 -3.28
N GLY A 262 26.20 0.13 -4.43
CA GLY A 262 24.90 0.77 -4.61
C GLY A 262 23.84 0.23 -3.64
N MET A 263 23.78 -1.09 -3.46
CA MET A 263 22.90 -1.72 -2.48
C MET A 263 23.21 -1.27 -1.04
N ALA A 264 24.49 -1.22 -0.66
CA ALA A 264 24.88 -0.74 0.67
C ALA A 264 24.45 0.70 0.92
N ARG A 265 24.67 1.62 -0.04
CA ARG A 265 24.20 3.01 0.05
C ARG A 265 22.68 3.10 0.17
N ALA A 266 21.93 2.30 -0.58
CA ALA A 266 20.48 2.32 -0.53
C ALA A 266 19.92 1.79 0.82
N LEU A 267 20.57 0.78 1.41
CA LEU A 267 20.21 0.28 2.74
C LEU A 267 20.57 1.29 3.83
N GLU A 268 21.74 1.91 3.75
CA GLU A 268 22.14 3.00 4.65
C GLU A 268 21.15 4.18 4.56
N PHE A 269 20.75 4.56 3.35
CA PHE A 269 19.70 5.56 3.13
C PHE A 269 18.39 5.18 3.84
N SER A 270 17.93 3.94 3.67
CA SER A 270 16.72 3.45 4.33
C SER A 270 16.83 3.47 5.85
N GLY A 271 18.00 3.10 6.41
CA GLY A 271 18.23 3.13 7.85
C GLY A 271 18.23 4.55 8.41
N ARG A 272 18.87 5.49 7.70
CA ARG A 272 18.86 6.91 8.08
C ARG A 272 17.45 7.51 8.05
N LEU A 273 16.59 7.12 7.10
CA LEU A 273 15.19 7.54 7.13
C LEU A 273 14.44 7.02 8.37
N ALA A 274 14.68 5.76 8.75
CA ALA A 274 14.11 5.19 9.97
C ALA A 274 14.61 5.95 11.22
N GLU A 275 15.91 6.25 11.30
CA GLU A 275 16.48 7.08 12.37
C GLU A 275 15.88 8.49 12.41
N THR A 276 15.65 9.12 11.26
CA THR A 276 14.99 10.43 11.17
C THR A 276 13.56 10.36 11.71
N ALA A 277 12.79 9.32 11.39
CA ALA A 277 11.44 9.13 11.93
C ALA A 277 11.45 9.00 13.46
N LEU A 278 12.33 8.16 13.99
CA LEU A 278 12.50 7.97 15.44
C LEU A 278 12.95 9.27 16.14
N ARG A 279 13.90 10.00 15.54
CA ARG A 279 14.39 11.29 16.03
C ARG A 279 13.27 12.33 16.11
N LEU A 280 12.36 12.30 15.14
CA LEU A 280 11.20 13.19 15.08
C LEU A 280 10.02 12.72 15.93
N GLY A 281 10.14 11.55 16.58
CA GLY A 281 9.20 11.04 17.57
C GLY A 281 8.03 10.26 16.97
N ASP A 282 8.25 9.54 15.87
CA ASP A 282 7.21 8.77 15.17
C ASP A 282 7.79 7.43 14.63
N THR A 283 7.04 6.71 13.81
CA THR A 283 7.30 5.30 13.47
C THR A 283 8.19 5.07 12.26
N VAL A 284 9.02 4.01 12.33
CA VAL A 284 9.79 3.54 11.18
C VAL A 284 8.94 2.80 10.15
N SER A 285 7.64 2.62 10.36
CA SER A 285 6.72 2.05 9.37
C SER A 285 5.31 2.60 9.49
N GLY A 286 4.87 3.36 8.50
CA GLY A 286 3.49 3.85 8.42
C GLY A 286 2.50 2.76 8.04
N GLU A 287 2.77 2.03 6.95
CA GLU A 287 1.82 1.05 6.39
C GLU A 287 2.42 -0.31 6.00
N HIS A 288 3.73 -0.41 5.77
CA HIS A 288 4.34 -1.65 5.27
C HIS A 288 4.62 -2.71 6.35
N GLY A 289 4.59 -2.30 7.63
CA GLY A 289 4.97 -3.12 8.77
C GLY A 289 6.48 -3.36 8.90
N ILE A 290 6.84 -4.05 9.97
CA ILE A 290 8.24 -4.24 10.39
C ILE A 290 8.95 -5.36 9.60
N GLY A 291 8.26 -6.48 9.41
CA GLY A 291 8.80 -7.64 8.71
C GLY A 291 10.15 -8.09 9.31
N ILE A 292 11.11 -8.41 8.45
CA ILE A 292 12.50 -8.70 8.88
C ILE A 292 13.36 -7.44 8.81
N GLY A 293 13.11 -6.59 7.80
CA GLY A 293 13.99 -5.47 7.46
C GLY A 293 14.04 -4.35 8.48
N LYS A 294 13.05 -4.21 9.36
CA LYS A 294 12.97 -3.12 10.35
C LYS A 294 13.05 -3.59 11.81
N GLN A 295 13.36 -4.87 12.06
CA GLN A 295 13.37 -5.43 13.42
C GLN A 295 14.38 -4.74 14.35
N GLU A 296 15.49 -4.26 13.80
CA GLU A 296 16.54 -3.56 14.56
C GLU A 296 16.05 -2.27 15.23
N TYR A 297 15.03 -1.62 14.66
CA TYR A 297 14.48 -0.36 15.18
C TYR A 297 13.44 -0.55 16.29
N MET A 298 12.90 -1.76 16.46
CA MET A 298 11.80 -2.06 17.40
C MET A 298 12.12 -1.69 18.85
N ALA A 299 13.38 -1.86 19.27
CA ALA A 299 13.80 -1.50 20.62
C ALA A 299 13.80 0.01 20.83
N ALA A 300 14.22 0.78 19.82
CA ALA A 300 14.22 2.23 19.86
C ALA A 300 12.80 2.80 19.76
N GLU A 301 11.94 2.21 18.92
CA GLU A 301 10.57 2.68 18.71
C GLU A 301 9.64 2.40 19.90
N HIS A 302 9.70 1.18 20.45
CA HIS A 302 8.71 0.73 21.43
C HIS A 302 9.22 0.64 22.87
N GLY A 303 10.55 0.66 23.08
CA GLY A 303 11.15 0.54 24.42
C GLY A 303 10.57 -0.64 25.21
N ALA A 304 10.08 -0.37 26.43
CA ALA A 304 9.52 -1.39 27.32
C ALA A 304 8.25 -2.08 26.77
N ALA A 305 7.54 -1.48 25.81
CA ALA A 305 6.37 -2.13 25.20
C ALA A 305 6.74 -3.37 24.38
N LEU A 306 8.00 -3.49 23.92
CA LEU A 306 8.49 -4.65 23.19
C LEU A 306 8.40 -5.95 24.00
N ASP A 307 8.55 -5.87 25.32
CA ASP A 307 8.43 -7.05 26.21
C ASP A 307 6.98 -7.54 26.33
N TRP A 308 6.02 -6.62 26.27
CA TRP A 308 4.60 -6.97 26.18
C TRP A 308 4.27 -7.61 24.84
N MET A 309 4.81 -7.10 23.73
CA MET A 309 4.64 -7.71 22.40
C MET A 309 5.14 -9.16 22.40
N ARG A 310 6.32 -9.42 22.99
CA ARG A 310 6.88 -10.77 23.14
C ARG A 310 6.02 -11.66 24.03
N THR A 311 5.51 -11.13 25.14
CA THR A 311 4.63 -11.87 26.06
C THR A 311 3.35 -12.30 25.35
N LEU A 312 2.77 -11.43 24.54
CA LEU A 312 1.59 -11.74 23.73
C LEU A 312 1.93 -12.79 22.66
N GLU A 313 3.03 -12.63 21.91
CA GLU A 313 3.46 -13.60 20.90
C GLU A 313 3.60 -15.01 21.52
N ALA A 314 4.32 -15.14 22.64
CA ALA A 314 4.52 -16.41 23.32
C ALA A 314 3.21 -17.03 23.87
N ALA A 315 2.25 -16.21 24.27
CA ALA A 315 0.94 -16.69 24.74
C ALA A 315 0.08 -17.28 23.60
N PHE A 316 0.24 -16.78 22.38
CA PHE A 316 -0.57 -17.19 21.23
C PHE A 316 0.12 -18.16 20.27
N ASP A 317 1.45 -18.14 20.19
CA ASP A 317 2.28 -19.07 19.41
C ASP A 317 3.43 -19.63 20.28
N PRO A 318 3.12 -20.44 21.31
CA PRO A 318 4.15 -20.98 22.21
C PRO A 318 5.15 -21.91 21.50
N ALA A 319 4.80 -22.43 20.32
CA ALA A 319 5.67 -23.29 19.51
C ALA A 319 6.50 -22.51 18.48
N GLY A 320 6.26 -21.20 18.31
CA GLY A 320 6.98 -20.35 17.36
C GLY A 320 6.84 -20.80 15.89
N LEU A 321 5.71 -21.41 15.54
CA LEU A 321 5.50 -21.99 14.21
C LEU A 321 5.03 -20.97 13.19
N LEU A 322 4.47 -19.87 13.67
CA LEU A 322 3.75 -18.95 12.87
C LEU A 322 4.73 -17.80 12.49
N ASN A 323 5.07 -17.68 11.20
CA ASN A 323 5.99 -16.64 10.66
C ASN A 323 7.25 -16.35 11.54
N PRO A 324 8.03 -17.37 11.93
CA PRO A 324 9.13 -17.19 12.86
C PRO A 324 10.17 -16.20 12.34
N ARG A 325 10.78 -15.45 13.28
CA ARG A 325 11.83 -14.45 13.03
C ARG A 325 11.39 -13.20 12.27
N LYS A 326 10.09 -12.95 12.14
CA LYS A 326 9.56 -11.67 11.63
C LYS A 326 9.06 -10.81 12.80
N MET A 327 9.01 -9.49 12.59
CA MET A 327 8.49 -8.46 13.48
C MET A 327 9.27 -8.27 14.79
N LEU A 328 9.45 -9.31 15.61
CA LEU A 328 10.18 -9.21 16.87
C LEU A 328 11.67 -9.50 16.66
N PRO A 329 12.59 -8.63 17.15
CA PRO A 329 14.03 -8.90 17.07
C PRO A 329 14.40 -10.11 17.93
N PRO A 330 15.43 -10.90 17.53
CA PRO A 330 15.90 -12.05 18.28
C PRO A 330 16.24 -11.68 19.73
N GLN A 331 15.99 -12.59 20.66
CA GLN A 331 16.54 -12.48 22.02
C GLN A 331 18.02 -12.90 21.94
N GLY A 332 18.90 -12.05 22.46
CA GLY A 332 20.34 -12.31 22.55
C GLY A 332 20.70 -13.42 23.52
#